data_AF-A0A7D9HUC7-F1
#
_entry.id   AF-A0A7D9HUC7-F1
#
_cell.length_a   1.000
_cell.length_b   1.000
_cell.length_c   1.000
_cell.angle_alpha   90.00
_cell.angle_beta   90.00
_cell.angle_gamma   90.00
#
_symmetry.space_group_name_H-M   'P 1'
#
loop_
_entity.id
_entity.type
_entity.pdbx_description
1 polymer ?
#
loop_
_entity_poly.entity_id
_entity_poly.type
_entity_poly.pdbx_seq_one_letter_code
_entity_poly.pdbx_strand_id
1 'polypeptide(L)'
;LTQHINDWNNASQTQHIALKAAIVLLATALQKPSVKSKAKDHEECLGKRLALWKEGEVESLLREGRSIQKRLAKAKRTEPPNKAKIFAKLVMEGQINSALRYLSEADCDGVLPLTDDVMRQLQEKHPEAQEAKLGSLLFGPFEEVHDSLYQQIDGEMIRETALRTKDSSVFSHVNRLRNQA
;
A
#
# COMPACT_ATOMS: atom_id res chain seq x y z
N LEU A 1 10.51 26.26 13.96
CA LEU A 1 11.67 26.49 13.08
C LEU A 1 12.48 27.71 13.54
N THR A 2 11.86 28.89 13.68
CA THR A 2 12.52 30.14 14.10
C THR A 2 13.24 30.02 15.44
N GLN A 3 12.64 29.32 16.42
CA GLN A 3 13.27 29.13 17.74
C GLN A 3 14.58 28.33 17.65
N HIS A 4 14.58 27.16 16.99
CA HIS A 4 15.80 26.36 16.83
C HIS A 4 16.89 27.06 16.01
N ILE A 5 16.51 27.84 14.99
CA ILE A 5 17.48 28.64 14.22
C ILE A 5 18.06 29.76 15.08
N ASN A 6 17.25 30.39 15.93
CA ASN A 6 17.71 31.41 16.88
C ASN A 6 18.60 30.81 17.98
N ASP A 7 18.24 29.65 18.51
CA ASP A 7 19.06 28.92 19.48
C ASP A 7 20.44 28.58 18.89
N TRP A 8 20.47 28.22 17.60
CA TRP A 8 21.72 27.98 16.89
C TRP A 8 22.53 29.26 16.66
N ASN A 9 21.88 30.34 16.19
CA ASN A 9 22.53 31.63 15.92
C ASN A 9 23.11 32.27 17.19
N ASN A 10 22.49 32.04 18.35
CA ASN A 10 22.91 32.62 19.63
C ASN A 10 23.90 31.73 20.41
N ALA A 11 24.45 30.69 19.78
CA ALA A 11 25.36 29.72 20.41
C ALA A 11 24.84 29.19 21.76
N SER A 12 23.53 28.90 21.82
CA SER A 12 22.92 28.38 23.04
C SER A 12 23.47 26.99 23.38
N GLN A 13 23.30 26.55 24.63
CA GLN A 13 23.72 25.20 25.05
C GLN A 13 23.07 24.08 24.21
N THR A 14 21.91 24.35 23.60
CA THR A 14 21.16 23.40 22.77
C THR A 14 21.45 23.53 21.27
N GLN A 15 22.42 24.36 20.85
CA GLN A 15 22.77 24.60 19.44
C GLN A 15 22.92 23.32 18.61
N HIS A 16 23.59 22.31 19.17
CA HIS A 16 23.84 21.02 18.51
C HIS A 16 22.57 20.17 18.32
N ILE A 17 21.57 20.33 19.21
CA ILE A 17 20.24 19.69 19.09
C ILE A 17 19.38 20.48 18.12
N ALA A 18 19.42 21.80 18.22
CA ALA A 18 18.61 22.71 17.40
C ALA A 18 18.90 22.54 15.89
N LEU A 19 20.17 22.41 15.51
CA LEU A 19 20.55 22.14 14.12
C LEU A 19 20.05 20.77 13.63
N LYS A 20 20.18 19.73 14.46
CA LYS A 20 19.68 18.38 14.13
C LYS A 20 18.16 18.38 13.99
N ALA A 21 17.45 19.05 14.88
CA ALA A 21 15.99 19.20 14.81
C ALA A 21 15.55 19.92 13.52
N ALA A 22 16.25 20.98 13.12
CA ALA A 22 15.96 21.67 11.86
C ALA A 22 16.15 20.76 10.63
N ILE A 23 17.22 19.96 10.59
CA ILE A 23 17.46 19.00 9.51
C ILE A 23 16.38 17.91 9.48
N VAL A 24 16.01 17.36 10.66
CA VAL A 24 14.96 16.35 10.77
C VAL A 24 13.61 16.91 10.29
N LEU A 25 13.26 18.13 10.69
CA LEU A 25 12.05 18.81 10.22
C LEU A 25 12.04 18.93 8.69
N LEU A 26 13.13 19.40 8.08
CA LEU A 26 13.20 19.50 6.62
C LEU A 26 13.04 18.13 5.96
N ALA A 27 13.69 17.11 6.49
CA ALA A 27 13.65 15.75 5.95
C ALA A 27 12.27 15.10 6.06
N THR A 28 11.54 15.30 7.16
CA THR A 28 10.21 14.73 7.38
C THR A 28 9.10 15.55 6.72
N ALA A 29 9.16 16.88 6.80
CA ALA A 29 8.13 17.75 6.23
C ALA A 29 8.11 17.68 4.70
N LEU A 30 9.28 17.69 4.06
CA LEU A 30 9.40 17.74 2.58
C LEU A 30 9.40 16.35 1.92
N GLN A 31 9.20 15.28 2.69
CA GLN A 31 9.20 13.94 2.15
C GLN A 31 8.02 13.70 1.20
N LYS A 32 8.28 13.18 -0.01
CA LYS A 32 7.22 12.88 -0.97
C LYS A 32 6.24 11.80 -0.43
N PRO A 33 4.93 12.07 -0.30
CA PRO A 33 3.97 11.11 0.28
C PRO A 33 3.81 9.83 -0.54
N SER A 34 3.83 9.94 -1.88
CA SER A 34 3.73 8.80 -2.80
C SER A 34 4.39 9.08 -4.14
N VAL A 35 4.68 8.03 -4.94
CA VAL A 35 5.29 8.21 -6.27
C VAL A 35 4.39 9.05 -7.20
N LYS A 36 3.07 8.84 -7.15
CA LYS A 36 2.06 9.49 -7.99
C LYS A 36 1.44 10.77 -7.39
N SER A 37 1.83 11.18 -6.17
CA SER A 37 1.26 12.35 -5.48
C SER A 37 1.43 13.66 -6.26
N LYS A 38 0.40 14.52 -6.21
CA LYS A 38 0.32 15.83 -6.87
C LYS A 38 0.57 16.97 -5.88
N ALA A 39 0.70 18.19 -6.40
CA ALA A 39 0.98 19.39 -5.60
C ALA A 39 -0.03 19.61 -4.45
N LYS A 40 -1.33 19.38 -4.70
CA LYS A 40 -2.37 19.48 -3.67
C LYS A 40 -2.15 18.50 -2.51
N ASP A 41 -1.76 17.26 -2.82
CA ASP A 41 -1.46 16.24 -1.81
C ASP A 41 -0.22 16.62 -1.00
N HIS A 42 0.75 17.31 -1.64
CA HIS A 42 1.96 17.78 -0.98
C HIS A 42 1.65 18.91 0.00
N GLU A 43 0.80 19.86 -0.39
CA GLU A 43 0.36 20.97 0.46
C GLU A 43 -0.41 20.47 1.68
N GLU A 44 -1.38 19.58 1.49
CA GLU A 44 -2.17 19.00 2.59
C GLU A 44 -1.28 18.23 3.56
N CYS A 45 -0.38 17.39 3.03
CA CYS A 45 0.53 16.59 3.85
C CYS A 45 1.54 17.48 4.60
N LEU A 46 2.06 18.52 3.95
CA LEU A 46 2.93 19.51 4.60
C LEU A 46 2.21 20.23 5.74
N GLY A 47 0.96 20.64 5.54
CA GLY A 47 0.14 21.27 6.58
C GLY A 47 -0.01 20.39 7.82
N LYS A 48 -0.39 19.12 7.62
CA LYS A 48 -0.51 18.13 8.70
C LYS A 48 0.82 17.90 9.44
N ARG A 49 1.93 17.76 8.70
CA ARG A 49 3.25 17.55 9.31
C ARG A 49 3.75 18.75 10.11
N LEU A 50 3.47 19.96 9.64
CA LEU A 50 3.81 21.19 10.36
C LEU A 50 2.98 21.34 11.65
N ALA A 51 1.73 20.87 11.66
CA ALA A 51 0.92 20.82 12.88
C ALA A 51 1.52 19.86 13.92
N LEU A 52 1.81 18.62 13.52
CA LEU A 52 2.48 17.63 14.38
C LEU A 52 3.83 18.13 14.92
N TRP A 53 4.61 18.82 14.09
CA TRP A 53 5.86 19.41 14.53
C TRP A 53 5.66 20.50 15.60
N LYS A 54 4.62 21.33 15.46
CA LYS A 54 4.29 22.37 16.44
C LYS A 54 3.80 21.79 17.76
N GLU A 55 3.07 20.68 17.71
CA GLU A 55 2.57 19.95 18.87
C GLU A 55 3.67 19.13 19.58
N GLY A 56 4.82 18.93 18.93
CA GLY A 56 5.93 18.15 19.47
C GLY A 56 5.83 16.65 19.17
N GLU A 57 4.91 16.24 18.30
CA GLU A 57 4.63 14.86 17.90
C GLU A 57 5.68 14.33 16.88
N VAL A 58 6.96 14.39 17.27
CA VAL A 58 8.09 13.99 16.43
C VAL A 58 8.09 12.48 16.15
N GLU A 59 7.62 11.66 17.09
CA GLU A 59 7.54 10.22 16.91
C GLU A 59 6.59 9.84 15.76
N SER A 60 5.41 10.45 15.73
CA SER A 60 4.40 10.30 14.68
C SER A 60 4.95 10.69 13.30
N LEU A 61 5.70 11.80 13.22
CA LEU A 61 6.38 12.23 11.99
C LEU A 61 7.43 11.22 11.51
N LEU A 62 8.26 10.71 12.42
CA LEU A 62 9.28 9.72 12.07
C LEU A 62 8.67 8.38 11.67
N ARG A 63 7.55 8.00 12.29
CA ARG A 63 6.78 6.79 11.97
C ARG A 63 6.21 6.87 10.56
N GLU A 64 5.63 8.01 10.19
CA GLU A 64 5.13 8.29 8.85
C GLU A 64 6.27 8.19 7.84
N GLY A 65 7.37 8.90 8.11
CA GLY A 65 8.52 8.97 7.20
C GLY A 65 9.16 7.61 6.94
N ARG A 66 9.34 6.78 7.98
CA ARG A 66 9.81 5.38 7.85
C ARG A 66 8.86 4.54 7.01
N SER A 67 7.55 4.70 7.21
CA SER A 67 6.54 3.97 6.47
C SER A 67 6.59 4.31 4.99
N ILE A 68 6.74 5.59 4.64
CA ILE A 68 6.90 6.05 3.26
C ILE A 68 8.22 5.52 2.66
N GLN A 69 9.35 5.62 3.36
CA GLN A 69 10.65 5.13 2.89
C GLN A 69 10.62 3.63 2.58
N LYS A 70 10.04 2.81 3.47
CA LYS A 70 9.88 1.37 3.27
C LYS A 70 9.10 1.04 1.99
N ARG A 71 8.13 1.87 1.59
CA ARG A 71 7.32 1.68 0.39
C ARG A 71 8.01 2.19 -0.88
N LEU A 72 8.53 3.42 -0.86
CA LEU A 72 9.19 4.03 -2.02
C LEU A 72 10.43 3.24 -2.47
N ALA A 73 11.19 2.66 -1.53
CA ALA A 73 12.32 1.79 -1.86
C ALA A 73 11.91 0.52 -2.63
N LYS A 74 10.70 -0.01 -2.38
CA LYS A 74 10.16 -1.19 -3.06
C LYS A 74 9.66 -0.89 -4.47
N ALA A 75 9.17 0.32 -4.72
CA ALA A 75 8.70 0.74 -6.05
C ALA A 75 9.80 0.72 -7.14
N LYS A 76 11.09 0.71 -6.75
CA LYS A 76 12.23 0.57 -7.68
C LYS A 76 12.44 -0.87 -8.20
N ARG A 77 11.64 -1.86 -7.78
CA ARG A 77 11.83 -3.23 -8.23
C ARG A 77 11.07 -3.51 -9.52
N THR A 78 11.85 -3.59 -10.59
CA THR A 78 11.66 -4.37 -11.82
C THR A 78 10.36 -4.13 -12.58
N GLU A 79 10.49 -3.43 -13.71
CA GLU A 79 9.68 -3.69 -14.91
C GLU A 79 9.37 -5.19 -14.97
N PRO A 80 8.09 -5.59 -15.03
CA PRO A 80 7.75 -6.99 -15.19
C PRO A 80 8.50 -7.49 -16.43
N PRO A 81 9.23 -8.62 -16.33
CA PRO A 81 10.03 -9.09 -17.44
C PRO A 81 9.14 -9.18 -18.68
N ASN A 82 9.55 -8.50 -19.74
CA ASN A 82 8.75 -8.35 -20.96
C ASN A 82 8.25 -9.74 -21.37
N LYS A 83 6.93 -9.95 -21.35
CA LYS A 83 6.30 -11.26 -21.61
C LYS A 83 6.79 -11.86 -22.93
N ALA A 84 7.03 -11.02 -23.94
CA ALA A 84 7.59 -11.43 -25.22
C ALA A 84 9.02 -11.97 -25.10
N LYS A 85 9.85 -11.40 -24.21
CA LYS A 85 11.22 -11.85 -23.96
C LYS A 85 11.27 -13.20 -23.24
N ILE A 86 10.37 -13.43 -22.28
CA ILE A 86 10.24 -14.73 -21.60
C ILE A 86 9.73 -15.79 -22.57
N PHE A 87 8.70 -15.47 -23.34
CA PHE A 87 8.17 -16.36 -24.37
C PHE A 87 9.24 -16.73 -25.41
N ALA A 88 9.94 -15.73 -25.97
CA ALA A 88 11.01 -15.95 -26.94
C ALA A 88 12.13 -16.85 -26.37
N LYS A 89 12.51 -16.64 -25.11
CA LYS A 89 13.49 -17.50 -24.43
C LYS A 89 13.01 -18.96 -24.35
N LEU A 90 11.78 -19.20 -23.89
CA LEU A 90 11.21 -20.55 -23.78
C LEU A 90 11.11 -21.24 -25.15
N VAL A 91 10.78 -20.50 -26.21
CA VAL A 91 10.76 -21.03 -27.57
C VAL A 91 12.17 -21.37 -28.07
N MET A 92 13.14 -20.49 -27.86
CA MET A 92 14.55 -20.71 -28.24
C MET A 92 15.19 -21.87 -27.49
N GLU A 93 14.77 -22.12 -26.24
CA GLU A 93 15.22 -23.26 -25.42
C GLU A 93 14.47 -24.57 -25.74
N GLY A 94 13.54 -24.56 -26.71
CA GLY A 94 12.76 -25.74 -27.12
C GLY A 94 11.64 -26.12 -26.16
N GLN A 95 11.34 -25.29 -25.16
CA GLN A 95 10.31 -25.52 -24.15
C GLN A 95 8.93 -25.02 -24.63
N ILE A 96 8.47 -25.53 -25.78
CA ILE A 96 7.25 -25.05 -26.47
C ILE A 96 5.99 -25.17 -25.59
N ASN A 97 5.82 -26.29 -24.85
CA ASN A 97 4.68 -26.48 -23.97
C ASN A 97 4.66 -25.48 -22.80
N SER A 98 5.84 -25.16 -22.25
CA SER A 98 5.96 -24.14 -21.20
C SER A 98 5.71 -22.73 -21.74
N ALA A 99 6.14 -22.45 -22.98
CA ALA A 99 5.86 -21.19 -23.67
C ALA A 99 4.36 -21.00 -23.95
N LEU A 100 3.67 -22.04 -24.41
CA LEU A 100 2.22 -22.04 -24.62
C LEU A 100 1.47 -21.90 -23.31
N ARG A 101 1.88 -22.62 -22.26
CA ARG A 101 1.28 -22.50 -20.92
C ARG A 101 1.42 -21.08 -20.37
N TYR A 102 2.58 -20.46 -20.56
CA TYR A 102 2.86 -19.08 -20.17
C TYR A 102 1.96 -18.04 -20.87
N LEU A 103 1.51 -18.32 -22.10
CA LEU A 103 0.48 -17.51 -22.78
C LEU A 103 -0.93 -17.83 -22.26
N SER A 104 -1.26 -19.11 -22.03
CA SER A 104 -2.59 -19.53 -21.57
C SER A 104 -2.96 -19.08 -20.15
N GLU A 105 -1.98 -18.75 -19.31
CA GLU A 105 -2.25 -18.11 -18.01
C GLU A 105 -2.89 -16.72 -18.15
N ALA A 106 -2.89 -16.12 -19.35
CA ALA A 106 -3.63 -14.91 -19.67
C ALA A 106 -5.10 -15.17 -20.06
N ASP A 107 -5.44 -16.39 -20.51
CA ASP A 107 -6.80 -16.77 -20.95
C ASP A 107 -7.62 -17.48 -19.86
N CYS A 108 -7.05 -17.67 -18.67
CA CYS A 108 -7.84 -17.98 -17.49
C CYS A 108 -8.49 -16.71 -16.97
N ASP A 109 -9.52 -16.25 -17.69
CA ASP A 109 -10.52 -15.32 -17.17
C ASP A 109 -11.17 -16.01 -15.96
N GLY A 110 -10.60 -15.76 -14.79
CA GLY A 110 -10.77 -16.55 -13.56
C GLY A 110 -12.11 -16.36 -12.87
N VAL A 111 -13.10 -15.80 -13.58
CA VAL A 111 -14.45 -15.60 -13.08
C VAL A 111 -15.36 -16.56 -13.83
N LEU A 112 -15.66 -17.70 -13.20
CA LEU A 112 -16.74 -18.54 -13.70
C LEU A 112 -18.03 -17.71 -13.73
N PRO A 113 -18.84 -17.80 -14.81
CA PRO A 113 -20.13 -17.15 -14.85
C PRO A 113 -20.98 -17.58 -13.66
N LEU A 114 -21.73 -16.64 -13.09
CA LEU A 114 -22.55 -16.88 -11.90
C LEU A 114 -23.80 -17.71 -12.27
N THR A 115 -23.61 -19.00 -12.50
CA THR A 115 -24.66 -19.98 -12.79
C THR A 115 -25.08 -20.68 -11.49
N ASP A 116 -26.30 -21.22 -11.44
CA ASP A 116 -26.82 -21.94 -10.27
C ASP A 116 -25.91 -23.10 -9.82
N ASP A 117 -25.25 -23.77 -10.78
CA ASP A 117 -24.26 -24.82 -10.48
C ASP A 117 -23.02 -24.27 -9.75
N VAL A 118 -22.53 -23.10 -10.17
CA VAL A 118 -21.39 -22.41 -9.55
C VAL A 118 -21.76 -21.94 -8.15
N MET A 119 -22.97 -21.42 -7.97
CA MET A 119 -23.50 -21.01 -6.67
C MET A 119 -23.61 -22.20 -5.70
N ARG A 120 -24.10 -23.35 -6.16
CA ARG A 120 -24.15 -24.59 -5.37
C ARG A 120 -22.76 -25.05 -4.95
N GLN A 121 -21.80 -25.11 -5.89
CA GLN A 121 -20.42 -25.52 -5.59
C GLN A 121 -19.72 -24.56 -4.61
N LEU A 122 -20.02 -23.26 -4.67
CA LEU A 122 -19.50 -22.28 -3.71
C LEU A 122 -20.08 -22.55 -2.31
N GLN A 123 -21.38 -22.81 -2.21
CA GLN A 123 -22.02 -23.15 -0.93
C GLN A 123 -21.47 -24.45 -0.33
N GLU A 124 -21.18 -25.46 -1.15
CA GLU A 124 -20.58 -26.72 -0.68
C GLU A 124 -19.13 -26.55 -0.18
N LYS A 125 -18.35 -25.66 -0.80
CA LYS A 125 -16.92 -25.45 -0.47
C LYS A 125 -16.69 -24.51 0.70
N HIS A 126 -17.66 -23.68 1.05
CA HIS A 126 -17.54 -22.71 2.12
C HIS A 126 -18.28 -23.20 3.38
N PRO A 127 -17.59 -23.51 4.49
CA PRO A 127 -18.25 -23.86 5.73
C PRO A 127 -19.11 -22.69 6.23
N GLU A 128 -20.10 -23.00 7.08
CA GLU A 128 -20.88 -21.96 7.76
C GLU A 128 -19.96 -21.01 8.52
N ALA A 129 -20.36 -19.75 8.58
CA ALA A 129 -19.57 -18.71 9.24
C ALA A 129 -19.31 -19.10 10.70
N GLN A 130 -18.05 -19.33 11.05
CA GLN A 130 -17.64 -19.64 12.41
C GLN A 130 -17.26 -18.36 13.15
N GLU A 131 -17.54 -18.30 14.45
CA GLU A 131 -17.03 -17.22 15.29
C GLU A 131 -15.50 -17.13 15.24
N ALA A 132 -14.98 -15.91 15.28
CA ALA A 132 -13.55 -15.67 15.23
C ALA A 132 -12.85 -16.38 16.39
N LYS A 133 -11.95 -17.30 16.08
CA LYS A 133 -11.17 -18.01 17.11
C LYS A 133 -10.26 -17.00 17.82
N LEU A 134 -10.13 -17.11 19.14
CA LEU A 134 -9.27 -16.21 19.92
C LEU A 134 -7.85 -16.10 19.35
N GLY A 135 -7.26 -17.22 18.90
CA GLY A 135 -5.94 -17.25 18.27
C GLY A 135 -5.85 -16.65 16.85
N SER A 136 -6.99 -16.32 16.23
CA SER A 136 -7.06 -15.55 14.98
C SER A 136 -7.20 -14.05 15.21
N LEU A 137 -7.46 -13.62 16.45
CA LEU A 137 -7.48 -12.22 16.82
C LEU A 137 -6.04 -11.73 17.01
N LEU A 138 -5.73 -10.57 16.43
CA LEU A 138 -4.48 -9.87 16.68
C LEU A 138 -4.61 -9.11 18.00
N PHE A 139 -3.77 -9.47 18.97
CA PHE A 139 -3.65 -8.74 20.22
C PHE A 139 -2.45 -7.79 20.17
N GLY A 140 -2.67 -6.52 20.46
CA GLY A 140 -1.62 -5.52 20.51
C GLY A 140 -2.16 -4.11 20.26
N PRO A 141 -1.35 -3.07 20.56
CA PRO A 141 -1.70 -1.71 20.19
C PRO A 141 -1.87 -1.62 18.67
N PHE A 142 -3.00 -1.09 18.22
CA PHE A 142 -3.23 -0.86 16.80
C PHE A 142 -2.32 0.27 16.35
N GLU A 143 -1.51 -0.02 15.33
CA GLU A 143 -0.70 1.01 14.70
C GLU A 143 -1.61 1.85 13.80
N GLU A 144 -1.87 3.10 14.21
CA GLU A 144 -2.67 4.01 13.40
C GLU A 144 -2.03 4.19 12.02
N VAL A 145 -2.85 4.00 10.99
CA VAL A 145 -2.45 4.00 9.60
C VAL A 145 -2.45 5.44 9.11
N HIS A 146 -1.28 5.98 8.79
CA HIS A 146 -1.16 7.35 8.32
C HIS A 146 -1.93 7.60 7.01
N ASP A 147 -2.58 8.76 6.90
CA ASP A 147 -3.37 9.19 5.73
C ASP A 147 -2.65 9.08 4.39
N SER A 148 -1.32 9.26 4.40
CA SER A 148 -0.49 9.16 3.20
C SER A 148 -0.50 7.76 2.55
N LEU A 149 -1.00 6.74 3.25
CA LEU A 149 -1.29 5.41 2.69
C LEU A 149 -2.54 5.43 1.80
N TYR A 150 -3.63 6.05 2.26
CA TYR A 150 -4.90 6.09 1.53
C TYR A 150 -4.78 6.92 0.24
N GLN A 151 -3.91 7.93 0.23
CA GLN A 151 -3.60 8.72 -0.98
C GLN A 151 -3.04 7.87 -2.14
N GLN A 152 -2.59 6.63 -1.88
CA GLN A 152 -2.09 5.72 -2.91
C GLN A 152 -3.18 4.82 -3.50
N ILE A 153 -4.34 4.75 -2.85
CA ILE A 153 -5.48 3.95 -3.32
C ILE A 153 -6.21 4.79 -4.37
N ASP A 154 -5.79 4.66 -5.63
CA ASP A 154 -6.43 5.30 -6.77
C ASP A 154 -7.38 4.32 -7.49
N GLY A 155 -8.26 4.85 -8.33
CA GLY A 155 -9.22 4.03 -9.09
C GLY A 155 -8.53 3.05 -10.05
N GLU A 156 -7.33 3.39 -10.52
CA GLU A 156 -6.52 2.52 -11.37
C GLU A 156 -6.02 1.30 -10.59
N MET A 157 -5.45 1.50 -9.40
CA MET A 157 -5.02 0.45 -8.48
C MET A 157 -6.19 -0.45 -8.08
N ILE A 158 -7.35 0.14 -7.77
CA ILE A 158 -8.56 -0.64 -7.46
C ILE A 158 -8.92 -1.52 -8.66
N ARG A 159 -8.98 -0.95 -9.87
CA ARG A 159 -9.31 -1.69 -11.10
C ARG A 159 -8.29 -2.80 -11.38
N GLU A 160 -7.00 -2.51 -11.34
CA GLU A 160 -5.95 -3.49 -11.57
C GLU A 160 -5.96 -4.61 -10.53
N THR A 161 -6.18 -4.27 -9.26
CA THR A 161 -6.26 -5.25 -8.17
C THR A 161 -7.50 -6.11 -8.35
N ALA A 162 -8.65 -5.53 -8.69
CA ALA A 162 -9.86 -6.26 -8.99
C ALA A 162 -9.67 -7.25 -10.15
N LEU A 163 -9.03 -6.81 -11.25
CA LEU A 163 -8.70 -7.67 -12.40
C LEU A 163 -7.70 -8.79 -12.08
N ARG A 164 -6.86 -8.61 -11.06
CA ARG A 164 -5.87 -9.61 -10.62
C ARG A 164 -6.38 -10.53 -9.52
N THR A 165 -7.49 -10.20 -8.87
CA THR A 165 -8.03 -10.99 -7.77
C THR A 165 -8.71 -12.22 -8.36
N LYS A 166 -8.13 -13.40 -8.12
CA LYS A 166 -8.61 -14.69 -8.65
C LYS A 166 -9.54 -15.43 -7.67
N ASP A 167 -10.03 -14.76 -6.63
CA ASP A 167 -10.74 -15.40 -5.52
C ASP A 167 -12.24 -15.08 -5.52
N SER A 168 -13.05 -16.13 -5.65
CA SER A 168 -14.50 -16.12 -5.48
C SER A 168 -14.97 -15.73 -4.07
N SER A 169 -14.08 -15.78 -3.08
CA SER A 169 -14.42 -15.60 -1.65
C SER A 169 -14.65 -14.14 -1.23
N VAL A 170 -14.13 -13.17 -2.00
CA VAL A 170 -14.33 -11.73 -1.70
C VAL A 170 -15.71 -11.25 -2.17
N PHE A 171 -16.19 -11.74 -3.32
CA PHE A 171 -17.47 -11.33 -3.89
C PHE A 171 -18.69 -11.77 -3.08
N SER A 172 -18.61 -12.91 -2.37
CA SER A 172 -19.70 -13.40 -1.53
C SER A 172 -19.95 -12.55 -0.28
N HIS A 173 -18.93 -11.87 0.26
CA HIS A 173 -19.07 -11.00 1.43
C HIS A 173 -19.70 -9.65 1.11
N VAL A 174 -19.42 -9.09 -0.08
CA VAL A 174 -19.95 -7.79 -0.50
C VAL A 174 -21.47 -7.84 -0.77
N ASN A 175 -21.99 -8.95 -1.31
CA ASN A 175 -23.43 -9.10 -1.54
C ASN A 175 -24.23 -9.31 -0.24
N ARG A 176 -23.61 -9.83 0.83
CA ARG A 176 -24.30 -10.05 2.11
C ARG A 176 -24.54 -8.74 2.87
N LEU A 177 -23.64 -7.77 2.75
CA LEU A 177 -23.80 -6.43 3.35
C LEU A 177 -24.84 -5.57 2.63
N ARG A 178 -25.14 -5.86 1.36
CA ARG A 178 -26.13 -5.10 0.57
C ARG A 178 -27.59 -5.49 0.87
N ASN A 179 -27.81 -6.67 1.44
CA ASN A 179 -29.14 -7.17 1.81
C ASN A 179 -29.50 -6.96 3.29
N GLN A 180 -28.72 -6.15 4.01
CA GLN A 180 -28.99 -5.74 5.40
C GLN A 180 -29.12 -4.22 5.57
N ALA A 181 -29.30 -3.48 4.48
CA ALA A 181 -29.63 -2.06 4.47
C ALA A 181 -31.07 -1.85 3.98
#